data_AF-A0A448SMZ1-F1
#
_entry.id   AF-A0A448SMZ1-F1
#
_cell.length_a   1.000
_cell.length_b   1.000
_cell.length_c   1.000
_cell.angle_alpha   90.00
_cell.angle_beta   90.00
_cell.angle_gamma   90.00
#
_symmetry.space_group_name_H-M   'P 1'
#
loop_
_entity.id
_entity.type
_entity.pdbx_description
1 polymer ?
#
loop_
_entity_poly.entity_id
_entity_poly.type
_entity_poly.pdbx_seq_one_letter_code
_entity_poly.pdbx_strand_id
1 'polypeptide(L)'
;MVFMANSWFLSDKINDAFIVVDTDNYAGVSVLYENQKMGTTDSNGHLLIPSISSYYPAKVEIDTLPLPADVVANQVNNRIAVKQGSGMVVKFPVQKVLSANITLHDSTGQPLKLGTLVTEQTTQQTTVVGYDGLVYFSHLQSHGQLSIQQDDRSMCRVDFDLNPNYHSIEQVGPLVCQGSAEEKKS
;
A
#
# COMPACT_ATOMS: atom_id res chain seq x y z
N MET A 1 3.01 -33.55 6.81
CA MET A 1 2.35 -32.36 7.38
C MET A 1 3.42 -31.47 7.99
N VAL A 2 3.30 -30.16 7.83
CA VAL A 2 4.24 -29.14 8.36
C VAL A 2 3.46 -28.11 9.16
N PHE A 3 4.00 -27.65 10.29
CA PHE A 3 3.45 -26.52 11.04
C PHE A 3 4.44 -25.35 11.03
N MET A 4 4.07 -24.25 10.38
CA MET A 4 4.86 -23.02 10.30
C MET A 4 3.93 -21.81 10.11
N ALA A 5 4.37 -20.62 10.53
CA ALA A 5 3.55 -19.39 10.47
C ALA A 5 2.13 -19.60 11.07
N ASN A 6 2.07 -20.31 12.19
CA ASN A 6 0.82 -20.64 12.88
C ASN A 6 -0.22 -21.43 12.05
N SER A 7 0.22 -22.10 10.96
CA SER A 7 -0.64 -22.80 10.01
C SER A 7 -0.14 -24.22 9.70
N TRP A 8 -1.07 -25.14 9.41
CA TRP A 8 -0.78 -26.51 8.98
C TRP A 8 -0.81 -26.63 7.46
N PHE A 9 0.21 -27.26 6.89
CA PHE A 9 0.30 -27.53 5.45
C PHE A 9 0.43 -29.03 5.18
N LEU A 10 -0.39 -29.53 4.23
CA LEU A 10 -0.27 -30.88 3.67
C LEU A 10 0.73 -30.83 2.50
N SER A 11 1.66 -31.79 2.47
CA SER A 11 2.66 -31.90 1.40
C SER A 11 3.00 -33.37 1.20
N ASP A 12 3.10 -33.77 -0.06
CA ASP A 12 3.31 -35.17 -0.45
C ASP A 12 4.72 -35.66 -0.08
N LYS A 13 5.77 -34.83 -0.25
CA LYS A 13 7.15 -35.05 0.24
C LYS A 13 7.94 -33.74 0.32
N ILE A 14 8.69 -33.56 1.41
CA ILE A 14 9.74 -32.54 1.53
C ILE A 14 11.06 -33.27 1.29
N ASN A 15 11.68 -33.05 0.14
CA ASN A 15 12.86 -33.81 -0.27
C ASN A 15 14.18 -33.09 0.05
N ASP A 16 14.18 -31.76 0.17
CA ASP A 16 15.40 -30.97 0.41
C ASP A 16 15.15 -29.83 1.40
N ALA A 17 14.73 -28.65 0.93
CA ALA A 17 14.25 -27.55 1.78
C ALA A 17 12.87 -27.07 1.30
N PHE A 18 12.18 -26.29 2.14
CA PHE A 18 10.88 -25.73 1.81
C PHE A 18 10.74 -24.29 2.30
N ILE A 19 9.79 -23.54 1.73
CA ILE A 19 9.45 -22.20 2.22
C ILE A 19 7.95 -22.03 2.35
N VAL A 20 7.55 -21.19 3.29
CA VAL A 20 6.19 -20.65 3.38
C VAL A 20 6.27 -19.18 3.03
N VAL A 21 5.59 -18.79 1.96
CA VAL A 21 5.39 -17.37 1.65
C VAL A 21 4.25 -16.86 2.52
N ASP A 22 4.47 -15.72 3.17
CA ASP A 22 3.54 -15.03 4.04
C ASP A 22 3.31 -13.62 3.50
N THR A 23 2.03 -13.30 3.25
CA THR A 23 1.58 -12.01 2.69
C THR A 23 0.80 -11.17 3.69
N ASP A 24 1.09 -11.34 4.99
CA ASP A 24 0.48 -10.60 6.10
C ASP A 24 -1.06 -10.66 6.06
N ASN A 25 -1.60 -11.88 5.88
CA ASN A 25 -3.03 -12.19 5.78
C ASN A 25 -3.73 -11.72 4.48
N TYR A 26 -2.99 -11.29 3.46
CA TYR A 26 -3.59 -10.95 2.16
C TYR A 26 -3.74 -12.19 1.26
N ALA A 27 -4.98 -12.63 1.02
CA ALA A 27 -5.24 -13.82 0.22
C ALA A 27 -5.08 -13.61 -1.29
N GLY A 28 -4.81 -14.69 -2.03
CA GLY A 28 -4.87 -14.70 -3.50
C GLY A 28 -3.68 -14.06 -4.22
N VAL A 29 -2.57 -13.79 -3.53
CA VAL A 29 -1.36 -13.22 -4.14
C VAL A 29 -0.61 -14.30 -4.91
N SER A 30 -0.34 -14.06 -6.19
CA SER A 30 0.42 -15.00 -7.02
C SER A 30 1.91 -14.95 -6.66
N VAL A 31 2.51 -16.12 -6.44
CA VAL A 31 3.91 -16.26 -6.01
C VAL A 31 4.73 -16.92 -7.10
N LEU A 32 5.94 -16.40 -7.30
CA LEU A 32 6.94 -16.94 -8.21
C LEU A 32 8.18 -17.40 -7.44
N TYR A 33 8.76 -18.51 -7.88
CA TYR A 33 10.06 -19.01 -7.44
C TYR A 33 10.93 -19.20 -8.69
N GLU A 34 12.09 -18.55 -8.76
CA GLU A 34 12.96 -18.55 -9.95
C GLU A 34 12.21 -18.16 -11.25
N ASN A 35 11.33 -17.16 -11.15
CA ASN A 35 10.43 -16.69 -12.23
C ASN A 35 9.41 -17.74 -12.72
N GLN A 36 9.21 -18.84 -12.00
CA GLN A 36 8.16 -19.82 -12.25
C GLN A 36 7.00 -19.61 -11.29
N LYS A 37 5.77 -19.53 -11.81
CA LYS A 37 4.57 -19.40 -10.99
C LYS A 37 4.34 -20.68 -10.18
N MET A 38 4.35 -20.57 -8.86
CA MET A 38 4.17 -21.70 -7.95
C MET A 38 2.72 -21.86 -7.48
N GLY A 39 1.96 -20.77 -7.40
CA GLY A 39 0.59 -20.79 -6.92
C GLY A 39 0.12 -19.42 -6.43
N THR A 40 -0.97 -19.41 -5.66
CA THR A 40 -1.53 -18.23 -5.01
C THR A 40 -1.67 -18.46 -3.51
N THR A 41 -1.51 -17.41 -2.70
CA THR A 41 -1.71 -17.49 -1.26
C THR A 41 -3.14 -17.89 -0.89
N ASP A 42 -3.28 -18.63 0.20
CA ASP A 42 -4.55 -19.10 0.77
C ASP A 42 -5.30 -17.97 1.49
N SER A 43 -6.42 -18.32 2.15
CA SER A 43 -7.25 -17.36 2.90
C SER A 43 -6.52 -16.69 4.07
N ASN A 44 -5.42 -17.27 4.56
CA ASN A 44 -4.59 -16.72 5.61
C ASN A 44 -3.38 -15.97 5.04
N GLY A 45 -3.29 -15.79 3.72
CA GLY A 45 -2.16 -15.14 3.07
C GLY A 45 -0.90 -16.01 2.99
N HIS A 46 -1.03 -17.34 3.09
CA HIS A 46 0.11 -18.25 3.05
C HIS A 46 0.19 -19.09 1.76
N LEU A 47 1.40 -19.39 1.30
CA LEU A 47 1.65 -20.41 0.27
C LEU A 47 2.85 -21.27 0.67
N LEU A 48 2.64 -22.59 0.75
CA LEU A 48 3.74 -23.55 0.91
C LEU A 48 4.37 -23.87 -0.45
N ILE A 49 5.69 -23.70 -0.56
CA ILE A 49 6.51 -24.24 -1.65
C ILE A 49 7.32 -25.41 -1.07
N PRO A 50 6.90 -26.67 -1.33
CA PRO A 50 7.36 -27.84 -0.59
C PRO A 50 8.76 -28.34 -0.98
N SER A 51 9.30 -27.87 -2.11
CA SER A 51 10.59 -28.32 -2.62
C SER A 51 11.33 -27.16 -3.28
N ILE A 52 12.38 -26.69 -2.62
CA ILE A 52 13.34 -25.71 -3.14
C ILE A 52 14.77 -26.25 -3.03
N SER A 53 15.69 -25.68 -3.80
CA SER A 53 17.11 -26.06 -3.77
C SER A 53 17.78 -25.54 -2.50
N SER A 54 18.35 -26.45 -1.69
CA SER A 54 19.08 -26.06 -0.50
C SER A 54 20.38 -25.30 -0.81
N TYR A 55 20.75 -24.37 0.08
CA TYR A 55 21.95 -23.53 0.00
C TYR A 55 22.08 -22.67 -1.26
N TYR A 56 21.08 -22.69 -2.13
CA TYR A 56 21.02 -21.90 -3.35
C TYR A 56 20.26 -20.60 -3.07
N PRO A 57 20.81 -19.40 -3.39
CA PRO A 57 20.17 -18.13 -3.16
C PRO A 57 19.06 -17.86 -4.20
N ALA A 58 17.97 -18.62 -4.10
CA ALA A 58 16.83 -18.54 -4.99
C ALA A 58 16.07 -17.20 -4.83
N LYS A 59 15.55 -16.69 -5.93
CA LYS A 59 14.65 -15.54 -6.01
C LYS A 59 13.21 -16.00 -5.78
N VAL A 60 12.55 -15.38 -4.81
CA VAL A 60 11.12 -15.52 -4.53
C VAL A 60 10.47 -14.18 -4.78
N GLU A 61 9.31 -14.18 -5.44
CA GLU A 61 8.60 -12.95 -5.80
C GLU A 61 7.09 -13.10 -5.65
N ILE A 62 6.42 -11.96 -5.53
CA ILE A 62 4.97 -11.86 -5.66
C ILE A 62 4.63 -11.05 -6.92
N ASP A 63 3.59 -11.46 -7.62
CA ASP A 63 3.04 -10.71 -8.75
C ASP A 63 1.99 -9.72 -8.25
N THR A 64 2.30 -8.43 -8.37
CA THR A 64 1.44 -7.33 -7.93
C THR A 64 0.56 -6.78 -9.05
N LEU A 65 0.78 -7.18 -10.31
CA LEU A 65 -0.03 -6.71 -11.45
C LEU A 65 -1.53 -7.02 -11.34
N PRO A 66 -1.97 -8.21 -10.85
CA PRO A 66 -3.38 -8.50 -10.69
C PRO A 66 -3.98 -7.91 -9.40
N LEU A 67 -3.17 -7.28 -8.54
CA LEU A 67 -3.67 -6.71 -7.30
C LEU A 67 -4.46 -5.42 -7.59
N PRO A 68 -5.57 -5.19 -6.86
CA PRO A 68 -6.30 -3.93 -6.92
C PRO A 68 -5.42 -2.69 -6.64
N ALA A 69 -5.86 -1.52 -7.12
CA ALA A 69 -5.12 -0.27 -6.98
C ALA A 69 -5.04 0.24 -5.52
N ASP A 70 -5.92 -0.24 -4.64
CA ASP A 70 -5.91 0.02 -3.19
C ASP A 70 -4.99 -0.96 -2.44
N VAL A 71 -4.15 -1.73 -3.11
CA VAL A 71 -3.26 -2.72 -2.49
C VAL A 71 -1.81 -2.36 -2.76
N VAL A 72 -1.02 -2.30 -1.69
CA VAL A 72 0.40 -1.96 -1.76
C VAL A 72 1.24 -3.10 -1.21
N ALA A 73 2.35 -3.38 -1.91
CA ALA A 73 3.40 -4.27 -1.48
C ALA A 73 4.76 -3.58 -1.58
N ASN A 74 5.37 -3.26 -0.44
CA ASN A 74 6.64 -2.52 -0.41
C ASN A 74 7.86 -3.38 -0.79
N GLN A 75 7.74 -4.69 -0.60
CA GLN A 75 8.73 -5.68 -1.00
C GLN A 75 8.04 -6.68 -1.91
N VAL A 76 8.55 -6.81 -3.13
CA VAL A 76 7.95 -7.69 -4.16
C VAL A 76 8.85 -8.87 -4.54
N ASN A 77 10.13 -8.82 -4.16
CA ASN A 77 11.07 -9.92 -4.33
C ASN A 77 12.00 -10.05 -3.12
N ASN A 78 12.52 -11.26 -2.92
CA ASN A 78 13.54 -11.57 -1.93
C ASN A 78 14.45 -12.67 -2.45
N ARG A 79 15.72 -12.68 -2.04
CA ARG A 79 16.66 -13.77 -2.31
C ARG A 79 16.98 -14.53 -1.04
N ILE A 80 16.76 -15.84 -1.07
CA ILE A 80 16.80 -16.68 0.11
C ILE A 80 17.60 -17.94 -0.15
N ALA A 81 18.35 -18.38 0.85
CA ALA A 81 19.06 -19.66 0.83
C ALA A 81 18.68 -20.43 2.10
N VAL A 82 18.03 -21.59 1.93
CA VAL A 82 17.55 -22.40 3.04
C VAL A 82 18.45 -23.62 3.20
N LYS A 83 18.75 -23.97 4.44
CA LYS A 83 19.54 -25.15 4.77
C LYS A 83 18.76 -26.41 4.38
N GLN A 84 19.48 -27.45 3.93
CA GLN A 84 18.91 -28.78 3.73
C GLN A 84 18.22 -29.31 4.99
N GLY A 85 17.02 -29.86 4.81
CA GLY A 85 16.16 -30.37 5.86
C GLY A 85 15.42 -29.29 6.65
N SER A 86 15.51 -28.02 6.26
CA SER A 86 14.91 -26.90 6.96
C SER A 86 13.81 -26.19 6.16
N GLY A 87 12.97 -25.46 6.88
CA GLY A 87 11.96 -24.55 6.34
C GLY A 87 12.24 -23.11 6.69
N MET A 88 11.75 -22.17 5.88
CA MET A 88 11.81 -20.74 6.18
C MET A 88 10.54 -20.00 5.77
N VAL A 89 10.13 -19.00 6.55
CA VAL A 89 9.06 -18.07 6.17
C VAL A 89 9.66 -16.92 5.38
N VAL A 90 9.13 -16.65 4.20
CA VAL A 90 9.49 -15.48 3.38
C VAL A 90 8.32 -14.50 3.43
N LYS A 91 8.55 -13.36 4.07
CA LYS A 91 7.52 -12.34 4.25
C LYS A 91 7.50 -11.33 3.11
N PHE A 92 6.30 -11.04 2.63
CA PHE A 92 5.99 -9.99 1.68
C PHE A 92 4.83 -9.18 2.24
N PRO A 93 5.07 -8.03 2.88
CA PRO A 93 3.98 -7.24 3.44
C PRO A 93 3.06 -6.72 2.33
N VAL A 94 1.85 -7.28 2.25
CA VAL A 94 0.80 -6.88 1.32
C VAL A 94 -0.36 -6.37 2.15
N GLN A 95 -0.78 -5.13 1.89
CA GLN A 95 -1.84 -4.51 2.67
C GLN A 95 -2.74 -3.66 1.80
N LYS A 96 -4.02 -3.57 2.18
CA LYS A 96 -4.94 -2.59 1.64
C LYS A 96 -4.62 -1.22 2.23
N VAL A 97 -4.68 -0.20 1.39
CA VAL A 97 -4.46 1.20 1.75
C VAL A 97 -5.56 2.05 1.14
N LEU A 98 -5.99 3.08 1.85
CA LEU A 98 -6.87 4.08 1.26
C LEU A 98 -6.00 5.09 0.52
N SER A 99 -6.39 5.36 -0.72
CA SER A 99 -5.71 6.31 -1.60
C SER A 99 -6.76 7.19 -2.27
N ALA A 100 -6.43 8.46 -2.45
CA ALA A 100 -7.36 9.43 -3.02
C ALA A 100 -6.66 10.41 -3.94
N ASN A 101 -7.34 10.74 -5.03
CA ASN A 101 -7.13 11.96 -5.78
C ASN A 101 -8.07 13.02 -5.22
N ILE A 102 -7.52 14.13 -4.72
CA ILE A 102 -8.28 15.21 -4.11
C ILE A 102 -8.14 16.44 -5.01
N THR A 103 -9.25 16.95 -5.51
CA THR A 103 -9.29 18.19 -6.30
C THR A 103 -9.43 19.38 -5.36
N LEU A 104 -8.51 20.34 -5.45
CA LEU A 104 -8.45 21.52 -4.59
C LEU A 104 -8.64 22.80 -5.39
N HIS A 105 -9.60 23.62 -4.96
CA HIS A 105 -9.91 24.91 -5.57
C HIS A 105 -9.71 26.05 -4.57
N ASP A 106 -9.47 27.26 -5.06
CA ASP A 106 -9.46 28.49 -4.26
C ASP A 106 -10.89 28.98 -3.95
N SER A 107 -10.99 30.08 -3.20
CA SER A 107 -12.27 30.71 -2.83
C SER A 107 -13.06 31.27 -4.02
N THR A 108 -12.43 31.43 -5.19
CA THR A 108 -13.08 31.85 -6.43
C THR A 108 -13.59 30.67 -7.26
N GLY A 109 -13.31 29.44 -6.80
CA GLY A 109 -13.69 28.20 -7.48
C GLY A 109 -12.72 27.80 -8.58
N GLN A 110 -11.56 28.43 -8.69
CA GLN A 110 -10.51 28.06 -9.64
C GLN A 110 -9.60 26.99 -9.05
N PRO A 111 -9.03 26.07 -9.86
CA PRO A 111 -8.05 25.11 -9.38
C PRO A 111 -6.88 25.79 -8.68
N LEU A 112 -6.41 25.20 -7.58
CA LEU A 112 -5.20 25.68 -6.92
C LEU A 112 -4.01 25.63 -7.88
N LYS A 113 -3.08 26.56 -7.66
CA LYS A 113 -1.90 26.74 -8.49
C LYS A 113 -0.99 25.51 -8.43
N LEU A 114 -0.47 25.13 -9.60
CA LEU A 114 0.57 24.11 -9.73
C LEU A 114 1.76 24.39 -8.81
N GLY A 115 2.21 23.36 -8.10
CA GLY A 115 3.35 23.44 -7.19
C GLY A 115 3.01 23.91 -5.77
N THR A 116 1.76 24.28 -5.47
CA THR A 116 1.32 24.56 -4.09
C THR A 116 1.54 23.34 -3.21
N LEU A 117 2.16 23.53 -2.03
CA LEU A 117 2.44 22.44 -1.09
C LEU A 117 1.20 22.08 -0.28
N VAL A 118 0.92 20.79 -0.18
CA VAL A 118 -0.21 20.23 0.57
C VAL A 118 0.30 19.10 1.46
N THR A 119 -0.01 19.18 2.74
CA THR A 119 0.38 18.21 3.76
C THR A 119 -0.84 17.59 4.40
N GLU A 120 -0.98 16.27 4.31
CA GLU A 120 -1.99 15.54 5.08
C GLU A 120 -1.53 15.40 6.54
N GLN A 121 -2.40 15.78 7.48
CA GLN A 121 -2.01 16.01 8.88
C GLN A 121 -1.77 14.72 9.68
N THR A 122 -2.34 13.59 9.29
CA THR A 122 -2.23 12.35 10.06
C THR A 122 -0.99 11.56 9.70
N THR A 123 -0.79 11.34 8.41
CA THR A 123 0.33 10.62 7.80
C THR A 123 1.56 11.50 7.63
N GLN A 124 1.41 12.83 7.73
CA GLN A 124 2.46 13.83 7.48
C GLN A 124 3.04 13.76 6.06
N GLN A 125 2.34 13.10 5.13
CA GLN A 125 2.71 13.11 3.72
C GLN A 125 2.57 14.51 3.16
N THR A 126 3.59 14.96 2.44
CA THR A 126 3.57 16.25 1.73
C THR A 126 3.73 15.99 0.24
N THR A 127 2.85 16.61 -0.55
CA THR A 127 2.85 16.56 -2.01
C THR A 127 2.63 17.96 -2.57
N VAL A 128 2.66 18.07 -3.89
CA VAL A 128 2.38 19.33 -4.61
C VAL A 128 1.11 19.21 -5.43
N VAL A 129 0.40 20.32 -5.57
CA VAL A 129 -0.74 20.46 -6.48
C VAL A 129 -0.27 20.25 -7.92
N GLY A 130 -0.92 19.32 -8.60
CA GLY A 130 -0.78 19.00 -10.01
C GLY A 130 -1.75 19.78 -10.89
N TYR A 131 -1.95 19.28 -12.12
CA TYR A 131 -2.90 19.90 -13.05
C TYR A 131 -4.32 19.82 -12.50
N ASP A 132 -5.15 20.80 -12.84
CA ASP A 132 -6.55 20.92 -12.40
C ASP A 132 -6.73 20.90 -10.88
N GLY A 133 -5.73 21.33 -10.12
CA GLY A 133 -5.82 21.40 -8.66
C GLY A 133 -5.72 20.03 -7.98
N LEU A 134 -5.30 18.99 -8.70
CA LEU A 134 -5.30 17.61 -8.21
C LEU A 134 -4.09 17.34 -7.30
N VAL A 135 -4.33 16.67 -6.17
CA VAL A 135 -3.28 16.08 -5.33
C VAL A 135 -3.57 14.60 -5.12
N TYR A 136 -2.51 13.79 -5.04
CA TYR A 136 -2.60 12.36 -4.75
C TYR A 136 -1.98 12.06 -3.39
N PHE A 137 -2.70 11.28 -2.58
CA PHE A 137 -2.21 10.72 -1.33
C PHE A 137 -2.55 9.23 -1.24
N SER A 138 -1.76 8.50 -0.46
CA SER A 138 -1.92 7.04 -0.24
C SER A 138 -1.67 6.71 1.22
N HIS A 139 -2.13 5.54 1.69
CA HIS A 139 -2.04 5.18 3.11
C HIS A 139 -2.83 6.16 4.01
N LEU A 140 -3.93 6.70 3.48
CA LEU A 140 -4.82 7.60 4.18
C LEU A 140 -5.68 6.86 5.22
N GLN A 141 -6.21 7.63 6.16
CA GLN A 141 -7.31 7.19 7.02
C GLN A 141 -8.66 7.55 6.39
N SER A 142 -9.75 6.95 6.89
CA SER A 142 -11.10 7.24 6.39
C SER A 142 -11.56 8.67 6.65
N HIS A 143 -10.91 9.37 7.58
CA HIS A 143 -11.10 10.79 7.83
C HIS A 143 -9.72 11.42 7.89
N GLY A 144 -9.55 12.57 7.23
CA GLY A 144 -8.26 13.26 7.18
C GLY A 144 -8.43 14.75 7.00
N GLN A 145 -7.33 15.46 7.25
CA GLN A 145 -7.26 16.90 7.08
C GLN A 145 -6.03 17.25 6.26
N LEU A 146 -6.21 18.09 5.25
CA LEU A 146 -5.13 18.66 4.47
C LEU A 146 -4.78 20.03 5.02
N SER A 147 -3.49 20.34 5.07
CA SER A 147 -2.98 21.69 5.29
C SER A 147 -2.26 22.18 4.04
N ILE A 148 -2.75 23.29 3.49
CA ILE A 148 -2.36 23.83 2.20
C ILE A 148 -1.60 25.13 2.44
N GLN A 149 -0.38 25.22 1.95
CA GLN A 149 0.44 26.43 2.06
C GLN A 149 0.20 27.36 0.86
N GLN A 150 -0.36 28.53 1.13
CA GLN A 150 -0.64 29.54 0.11
C GLN A 150 0.62 30.35 -0.25
N ASP A 151 0.58 31.05 -1.40
CA ASP A 151 1.69 31.90 -1.88
C ASP A 151 2.06 33.02 -0.88
N ASP A 152 1.07 33.54 -0.14
CA ASP A 152 1.24 34.55 0.91
C ASP A 152 1.74 33.99 2.26
N ARG A 153 2.09 32.69 2.28
CA ARG A 153 2.47 31.90 3.46
C ARG A 153 1.34 31.70 4.47
N SER A 154 0.10 32.08 4.14
CA SER A 154 -1.05 31.67 4.94
C SER A 154 -1.27 30.16 4.81
N MET A 155 -1.93 29.60 5.82
CA MET A 155 -2.23 28.18 5.86
C MET A 155 -3.74 28.00 5.80
N CYS A 156 -4.17 27.13 4.93
CA CYS A 156 -5.55 26.73 4.77
C CYS A 156 -5.71 25.28 5.20
N ARG A 157 -6.86 24.93 5.77
CA ARG A 157 -7.17 23.56 6.17
C ARG A 157 -8.50 23.12 5.60
N VAL A 158 -8.54 21.91 5.07
CA VAL A 158 -9.76 21.28 4.54
C VAL A 158 -9.82 19.84 5.03
N ASP A 159 -11.00 19.44 5.49
CA ASP A 159 -11.27 18.07 5.91
C ASP A 159 -11.80 17.26 4.72
N PHE A 160 -11.58 15.95 4.76
CA PHE A 160 -12.12 15.01 3.79
C PHE A 160 -12.45 13.68 4.46
N ASP A 161 -13.40 12.97 3.86
CA ASP A 161 -13.77 11.62 4.24
C ASP A 161 -13.59 10.68 3.04
N LEU A 162 -13.14 9.46 3.33
CA LEU A 162 -13.00 8.37 2.38
C LEU A 162 -13.88 7.20 2.78
N ASN A 163 -14.37 6.46 1.81
CA ASN A 163 -15.09 5.23 2.05
C ASN A 163 -14.09 4.07 2.24
N PRO A 164 -13.98 3.48 3.45
CA PRO A 164 -13.01 2.41 3.70
C PRO A 164 -13.30 1.11 2.91
N ASN A 165 -14.50 0.99 2.32
CA ASN A 165 -14.89 -0.16 1.50
C ASN A 165 -14.65 0.08 0.00
N TYR A 166 -14.10 1.23 -0.40
CA TYR A 166 -13.82 1.52 -1.80
C TYR A 166 -12.51 0.84 -2.22
N HIS A 167 -12.58 -0.03 -3.24
CA HIS A 167 -11.46 -0.87 -3.68
C HIS A 167 -10.61 -0.25 -4.81
N SER A 168 -10.49 1.07 -4.81
CA SER A 168 -9.74 1.82 -5.82
C SER A 168 -9.32 3.18 -5.29
N ILE A 169 -8.67 3.98 -6.14
CA ILE A 169 -8.31 5.36 -5.82
C ILE A 169 -9.59 6.21 -5.84
N GLU A 170 -10.02 6.68 -4.67
CA GLU A 170 -11.22 7.50 -4.53
C GLU A 170 -10.98 8.90 -5.11
N GLN A 171 -12.02 9.50 -5.71
CA GLN A 171 -11.97 10.87 -6.22
C GLN A 171 -12.73 11.76 -5.24
N VAL A 172 -12.05 12.72 -4.62
CA VAL A 172 -12.62 13.61 -3.59
C VAL A 172 -12.59 15.05 -4.08
N GLY A 173 -13.67 15.79 -3.81
CA GLY A 173 -13.77 17.22 -4.08
C GLY A 173 -14.67 17.58 -5.26
N PRO A 174 -14.57 18.83 -5.76
CA PRO A 174 -13.58 19.84 -5.38
C PRO A 174 -13.75 20.33 -3.94
N LEU A 175 -12.66 20.37 -3.18
CA LEU A 175 -12.61 20.98 -1.84
C LEU A 175 -12.12 22.42 -1.97
N VAL A 176 -12.82 23.33 -1.32
CA VAL A 176 -12.54 24.77 -1.41
C VAL A 176 -11.65 25.20 -0.27
N CYS A 177 -10.50 25.76 -0.62
CA CYS A 177 -9.59 26.36 0.32
C CYS A 177 -9.93 27.83 0.55
N GLN A 178 -10.49 28.12 1.72
CA GLN A 178 -10.74 29.50 2.15
C GLN A 178 -9.45 30.04 2.79
N GLY A 179 -8.91 31.14 2.26
CA GLY A 179 -7.82 31.86 2.92
C GLY A 179 -8.26 32.19 4.35
N SER A 180 -7.45 31.83 5.35
CA SER A 180 -7.77 32.06 6.74
C SER A 180 -7.92 33.56 6.99
N ALA A 181 -9.15 34.05 7.01
CA ALA A 181 -9.47 35.37 7.54
C ALA A 181 -9.17 35.33 9.04
N GLU A 182 -8.18 36.13 9.43
CA GLU A 182 -7.81 36.46 10.79
C GLU A 182 -9.05 36.63 11.69
N GLU A 183 -9.24 35.69 12.61
CA GLU A 183 -10.31 35.74 13.62
C GLU A 183 -9.95 36.86 14.61
N LYS A 184 -10.33 38.09 14.27
CA LYS A 184 -10.28 39.25 15.17
C LYS A 184 -11.19 38.99 16.35
N LYS A 185 -10.60 38.51 17.45
CA LYS A 185 -11.25 38.44 18.75
C LYS A 185 -11.51 39.85 19.26
N SER A 186 -12.80 40.21 19.37
CA SER A 186 -13.32 41.44 19.96
C SER A 186 -13.12 41.48 21.48
#